data_AF-A0A7S0CLD6-F1
#
_entry.id   AF-A0A7S0CLD6-F1
#
_cell.length_a   1.000
_cell.length_b   1.000
_cell.length_c   1.000
_cell.angle_alpha   90.00
_cell.angle_beta   90.00
_cell.angle_gamma   90.00
#
_symmetry.space_group_name_H-M   'P 1'
#
loop_
_entity.id
_entity.type
_entity.pdbx_description
1 polymer ?
#
loop_
_entity_poly.entity_id
_entity_poly.type
_entity_poly.pdbx_seq_one_letter_code
_entity_poly.pdbx_strand_id
1 'polypeptide(L)'
;ASLSLPFAQKESVTEKTMMITKSAVTAFLLTTVISLSAPKQTSAFLSPSNAFCRAPQLQMSAPTYEDVMEKMKAKDKTSVALSKEDLKIIHEDEHIIVVDKPAGTLCVPDRDGNPSLSAAVFEAFGCESGNPDKMVAHRLGMDTSGLVVFARTNRAVSKLNSEFRRRKVDRKYEVVVCGDVESESGLMDYTIQRDAEALPYMRVSSLEAQIALVESGLSEELYAKYCKEPLKSMTEYEVL
;
A
#
# COMPACT_ATOMS: atom_id res chain seq x y z
N ALA A 1 -7.14 -37.91 -31.00
CA ALA A 1 -8.13 -36.89 -30.60
C ALA A 1 -7.36 -35.67 -30.11
N SER A 2 -7.12 -34.72 -31.01
CA SER A 2 -6.47 -33.44 -30.71
C SER A 2 -7.50 -32.51 -30.06
N LEU A 3 -7.37 -32.28 -28.76
CA LEU A 3 -8.17 -31.30 -28.03
C LEU A 3 -7.61 -29.90 -28.30
N SER A 4 -8.24 -29.20 -29.24
CA SER A 4 -8.09 -27.76 -29.45
C SER A 4 -8.78 -27.01 -28.30
N LEU A 5 -8.03 -26.29 -27.49
CA LEU A 5 -8.59 -25.35 -26.50
C LEU A 5 -9.20 -24.14 -27.25
N PRO A 6 -10.41 -23.69 -26.87
CA PRO A 6 -11.07 -22.60 -27.55
C PRO A 6 -10.39 -21.27 -27.26
N PHE A 7 -10.30 -20.49 -28.33
CA PHE A 7 -9.89 -19.10 -28.44
C PHE A 7 -10.46 -18.24 -27.30
N ALA A 8 -9.61 -17.78 -26.38
CA ALA A 8 -9.98 -16.82 -25.35
C ALA A 8 -10.34 -15.48 -26.03
N GLN A 9 -11.60 -15.08 -25.93
CA GLN A 9 -12.05 -13.77 -26.37
C GLN A 9 -11.36 -12.68 -25.54
N LYS A 10 -10.85 -11.67 -26.25
CA LYS A 10 -10.19 -10.49 -25.67
C LYS A 10 -11.22 -9.62 -24.97
N GLU A 11 -11.22 -9.62 -23.64
CA GLU A 11 -11.96 -8.64 -22.84
C GLU A 11 -11.12 -7.36 -22.64
N SER A 12 -11.78 -6.23 -22.77
CA SER A 12 -11.23 -4.90 -22.53
C SER A 12 -10.97 -4.70 -21.04
N VAL A 13 -9.75 -4.34 -20.65
CA VAL A 13 -9.42 -4.02 -19.26
C VAL A 13 -10.19 -2.76 -18.84
N THR A 14 -11.11 -2.91 -17.90
CA THR A 14 -11.80 -1.82 -17.22
C THR A 14 -10.98 -1.36 -16.02
N GLU A 15 -10.97 -0.06 -15.76
CA GLU A 15 -10.44 0.53 -14.52
C GLU A 15 -11.63 0.82 -13.60
N LYS A 16 -11.59 0.33 -12.36
CA LYS A 16 -12.60 0.63 -11.33
C LYS A 16 -11.92 1.17 -10.09
N THR A 17 -12.56 2.17 -9.46
CA THR A 17 -12.16 2.69 -8.16
C THR A 17 -12.87 1.90 -7.06
N MET A 18 -12.17 1.57 -5.98
CA MET A 18 -12.71 0.89 -4.81
C MET A 18 -12.29 1.61 -3.54
N MET A 19 -13.13 1.54 -2.52
CA MET A 19 -12.81 1.85 -1.14
C MET A 19 -12.56 0.54 -0.39
N ILE A 20 -11.48 0.51 0.37
CA ILE A 20 -11.07 -0.63 1.19
C ILE A 20 -11.04 -0.23 2.66
N THR A 21 -11.62 -1.03 3.55
CA THR A 21 -11.59 -0.80 5.00
C THR A 21 -11.08 -2.02 5.79
N LYS A 22 -10.26 -1.74 6.82
CA LYS A 22 -9.59 -2.66 7.78
C LYS A 22 -8.37 -3.47 7.28
N SER A 23 -7.27 -3.17 7.99
CA SER A 23 -5.92 -3.76 8.16
C SER A 23 -5.28 -4.72 7.14
N ALA A 24 -4.07 -4.31 6.74
CA ALA A 24 -3.01 -5.03 6.01
C ALA A 24 -3.19 -5.10 4.49
N VAL A 25 -3.39 -3.94 3.85
CA VAL A 25 -3.03 -3.77 2.44
C VAL A 25 -1.51 -3.86 2.34
N THR A 26 -1.00 -5.08 2.18
CA THR A 26 0.38 -5.27 1.72
C THR A 26 0.30 -5.31 0.21
N ALA A 27 0.63 -4.18 -0.41
CA ALA A 27 0.92 -3.99 -1.83
C ALA A 27 0.25 -4.99 -2.78
N PHE A 28 -1.07 -4.89 -2.95
CA PHE A 28 -1.66 -5.30 -4.22
C PHE A 28 -1.83 -4.05 -5.06
N LEU A 29 -1.11 -4.04 -6.20
CA LEU A 29 -1.16 -3.11 -7.33
C LEU A 29 -2.10 -1.92 -7.16
N LEU A 30 -1.54 -0.76 -6.89
CA LEU A 30 -2.30 0.47 -6.72
C LEU A 30 -1.61 1.67 -7.33
N THR A 31 -1.96 1.96 -8.57
CA THR A 31 -1.72 3.26 -9.21
C THR A 31 -2.78 4.25 -8.72
N THR A 32 -2.38 5.17 -7.85
CA THR A 32 -3.24 6.25 -7.35
C THR A 32 -3.33 7.38 -8.36
N VAL A 33 -4.55 7.81 -8.72
CA VAL A 33 -4.82 9.13 -9.32
C VAL A 33 -5.67 9.91 -8.32
N ILE A 34 -5.17 11.07 -7.89
CA ILE A 34 -5.83 11.99 -6.98
C ILE A 34 -6.79 12.88 -7.78
N SER A 35 -8.05 13.02 -7.35
CA SER A 35 -8.90 14.13 -7.76
C SER A 35 -9.32 14.97 -6.55
N LEU A 36 -8.86 16.22 -6.53
CA LEU A 36 -9.26 17.25 -5.58
C LEU A 36 -10.61 17.84 -6.04
N SER A 37 -11.67 17.62 -5.27
CA SER A 37 -12.91 18.40 -5.41
C SER A 37 -12.78 19.70 -4.63
N ALA A 38 -12.89 20.83 -5.32
CA ALA A 38 -13.30 22.09 -4.71
C ALA A 38 -14.42 22.72 -5.57
N PRO A 39 -15.52 23.19 -4.96
CA PRO A 39 -16.64 23.75 -5.69
C PRO A 39 -16.39 25.23 -5.95
N LYS A 40 -16.59 25.69 -7.19
CA LYS A 40 -16.96 27.08 -7.48
C LYS A 40 -17.58 27.18 -8.86
N GLN A 41 -18.80 27.70 -8.87
CA GLN A 41 -19.52 28.11 -10.06
C GLN A 41 -18.69 29.14 -10.84
N THR A 42 -18.53 28.90 -12.15
CA THR A 42 -18.48 29.97 -13.15
C THR A 42 -18.96 29.41 -14.48
N SER A 43 -20.06 29.98 -14.95
CA SER A 43 -20.63 29.78 -16.28
C SER A 43 -19.71 30.35 -17.36
N ALA A 44 -19.30 29.53 -18.33
CA ALA A 44 -18.92 30.03 -19.65
C ALA A 44 -19.11 28.93 -20.71
N PHE A 45 -20.01 29.23 -21.63
CA PHE A 45 -20.24 28.57 -22.91
C PHE A 45 -18.94 28.33 -23.69
N LEU A 46 -18.67 27.08 -24.10
CA LEU A 46 -17.84 26.75 -25.26
C LEU A 46 -18.45 25.52 -25.97
N SER A 47 -18.64 25.64 -27.29
CA SER A 47 -19.33 24.67 -28.16
C SER A 47 -18.54 23.36 -28.35
N PRO A 48 -19.18 22.24 -28.72
CA PRO A 48 -18.50 20.98 -28.97
C PRO A 48 -17.90 20.99 -30.39
N SER A 49 -16.64 21.39 -30.53
CA SER A 49 -15.85 21.10 -31.72
C SER A 49 -15.06 19.82 -31.51
N ASN A 50 -15.40 18.81 -32.31
CA ASN A 50 -14.76 17.50 -32.47
C ASN A 50 -13.23 17.53 -32.31
N ALA A 51 -12.74 17.01 -31.18
CA ALA A 51 -11.38 16.53 -31.04
C ALA A 51 -11.42 15.21 -30.26
N PHE A 52 -11.93 14.15 -30.91
CA PHE A 52 -11.70 12.78 -30.48
C PHE A 52 -10.20 12.48 -30.67
N CYS A 53 -9.38 12.83 -29.68
CA CYS A 53 -8.05 12.24 -29.54
C CYS A 53 -8.25 10.77 -29.19
N ARG A 54 -8.23 9.91 -30.21
CA ARG A 54 -8.20 8.45 -30.05
C ARG A 54 -6.87 8.12 -29.36
N ALA A 55 -6.89 7.93 -28.04
CA ALA A 55 -5.78 7.32 -27.34
C ALA A 55 -5.50 5.97 -28.04
N PRO A 56 -4.24 5.65 -28.38
CA PRO A 56 -3.92 4.35 -28.94
C PRO A 56 -4.42 3.30 -27.94
N GLN A 57 -5.18 2.32 -28.43
CA GLN A 57 -5.56 1.16 -27.63
C GLN A 57 -4.27 0.42 -27.25
N LEU A 58 -3.69 0.79 -26.12
CA LEU A 58 -2.64 0.04 -25.46
C LEU A 58 -3.28 -1.28 -25.04
N GLN A 59 -3.05 -2.33 -25.83
CA GLN A 59 -3.31 -3.70 -25.41
C GLN A 59 -2.36 -4.05 -24.27
N MET A 60 -2.75 -3.70 -23.05
CA MET A 60 -2.08 -4.15 -21.84
C MET A 60 -2.57 -5.57 -21.54
N SER A 61 -1.71 -6.58 -21.70
CA SER A 61 -1.92 -7.85 -21.00
C SER A 61 -1.72 -7.63 -19.51
N ALA A 62 -2.52 -8.28 -18.65
CA ALA A 62 -2.24 -8.30 -17.22
C ALA A 62 -0.80 -8.80 -17.02
N PRO A 63 0.04 -8.08 -16.27
CA PRO A 63 1.44 -8.48 -16.09
C PRO A 63 1.51 -9.84 -15.39
N THR A 64 2.46 -10.68 -15.79
CA THR A 64 2.70 -11.94 -15.06
C THR A 64 3.25 -11.62 -13.67
N TYR A 65 3.19 -12.60 -12.77
CA TYR A 65 3.78 -12.46 -11.43
C TYR A 65 5.26 -12.05 -11.54
N GLU A 66 6.01 -12.69 -12.43
CA GLU A 66 7.42 -12.38 -12.65
C GLU A 66 7.65 -10.93 -13.10
N ASP A 67 6.83 -10.42 -14.03
CA ASP A 67 6.93 -9.05 -14.55
C ASP A 67 6.66 -7.99 -13.46
N VAL A 68 5.67 -8.26 -12.59
CA VAL A 68 5.34 -7.38 -11.46
C VAL A 68 6.52 -7.32 -10.49
N MET A 69 7.11 -8.48 -10.20
CA MET A 69 8.17 -8.61 -9.21
C MET A 69 9.49 -8.01 -9.68
N GLU A 70 9.80 -8.10 -10.97
CA GLU A 70 10.98 -7.43 -11.55
C GLU A 70 10.85 -5.91 -11.49
N LYS A 71 9.67 -5.37 -11.84
CA LYS A 71 9.39 -3.92 -11.75
C LYS A 71 9.47 -3.41 -10.31
N MET A 72 8.92 -4.15 -9.35
CA MET A 72 8.98 -3.77 -7.93
C MET A 72 10.44 -3.76 -7.41
N LYS A 73 11.25 -4.77 -7.78
CA LYS A 73 12.67 -4.86 -7.37
C LYS A 73 13.52 -3.67 -7.87
N ALA A 74 13.20 -3.13 -9.04
CA ALA A 74 13.93 -1.99 -9.61
C ALA A 74 13.58 -0.66 -8.94
N LYS A 75 12.35 -0.52 -8.43
CA LYS A 75 11.78 0.75 -7.96
C LYS A 75 12.04 1.05 -6.49
N ASP A 76 12.17 0.02 -5.64
CA ASP A 76 12.29 0.14 -4.18
C ASP A 76 13.62 0.75 -3.68
N LYS A 77 14.56 1.13 -4.55
CA LYS A 77 15.93 1.48 -4.13
C LYS A 77 16.16 2.94 -3.76
N THR A 78 15.24 3.86 -4.03
CA THR A 78 15.50 5.28 -3.76
C THR A 78 14.26 5.98 -3.22
N SER A 79 14.25 6.17 -1.91
CA SER A 79 13.23 6.95 -1.21
C SER A 79 13.43 8.44 -1.48
N VAL A 80 12.34 9.16 -1.76
CA VAL A 80 12.37 10.61 -1.92
C VAL A 80 12.58 11.29 -0.57
N ALA A 81 13.62 12.13 -0.47
CA ALA A 81 13.87 12.96 0.70
C ALA A 81 12.82 14.07 0.82
N LEU A 82 12.31 14.29 2.03
CA LEU A 82 11.35 15.35 2.34
C LEU A 82 12.00 16.36 3.27
N SER A 83 11.84 17.64 2.93
CA SER A 83 12.15 18.77 3.82
C SER A 83 10.95 19.10 4.71
N LYS A 84 11.12 20.03 5.66
CA LYS A 84 10.03 20.48 6.54
C LYS A 84 8.89 21.11 5.74
N GLU A 85 9.21 21.81 4.66
CA GLU A 85 8.26 22.50 3.79
C GLU A 85 7.42 21.54 2.97
N ASP A 86 7.92 20.33 2.71
CA ASP A 86 7.20 19.27 1.98
C ASP A 86 6.19 18.52 2.87
N LEU A 87 6.26 18.67 4.20
CA LEU A 87 5.39 17.96 5.13
C LEU A 87 3.98 18.56 5.13
N LYS A 88 3.04 17.83 4.54
CA LYS A 88 1.62 18.18 4.59
C LYS A 88 1.00 17.71 5.91
N ILE A 89 0.99 18.61 6.90
CA ILE A 89 0.40 18.36 8.22
C ILE A 89 -1.12 18.47 8.14
N ILE A 90 -1.81 17.39 8.50
CA ILE A 90 -3.28 17.31 8.57
C ILE A 90 -3.78 17.66 9.97
N HIS A 91 -3.01 17.25 10.99
CA HIS A 91 -3.33 17.53 12.39
C HIS A 91 -2.04 17.61 13.21
N GLU A 92 -2.00 18.55 14.15
CA GLU A 92 -0.92 18.68 15.13
C GLU A 92 -1.53 19.03 16.49
N ASP A 93 -1.16 18.26 17.50
CA ASP A 93 -1.42 18.61 18.90
C ASP A 93 -0.20 18.31 19.80
N GLU A 94 -0.40 18.39 21.11
CA GLU A 94 0.64 18.12 22.13
C GLU A 94 1.15 16.67 22.07
N HIS A 95 0.33 15.73 21.61
CA HIS A 95 0.57 14.30 21.73
C HIS A 95 0.87 13.62 20.39
N ILE A 96 0.26 14.08 19.29
CA ILE A 96 0.36 13.44 17.97
C ILE A 96 0.50 14.45 16.84
N ILE A 97 1.04 13.98 15.73
CA ILE A 97 1.11 14.66 14.45
C ILE A 97 0.57 13.69 13.39
N VAL A 98 -0.33 14.16 12.55
CA VAL A 98 -0.85 13.41 11.40
C VAL A 98 -0.36 14.07 10.13
N VAL A 99 0.34 13.29 9.30
CA VAL A 99 0.93 13.77 8.05
C VAL A 99 0.34 13.00 6.88
N ASP A 100 0.03 13.71 5.81
CA ASP A 100 -0.34 13.12 4.52
C ASP A 100 0.92 12.77 3.75
N LYS A 101 1.30 11.48 3.75
CA LYS A 101 2.53 10.99 3.15
C LYS A 101 2.41 10.95 1.62
N PRO A 102 3.37 11.52 0.86
CA PRO A 102 3.43 11.31 -0.58
C PRO A 102 3.83 9.88 -0.96
N ALA A 103 3.45 9.44 -2.16
CA ALA A 103 3.97 8.20 -2.73
C ALA A 103 5.46 8.35 -3.08
N GLY A 104 6.23 7.27 -3.00
CA GLY A 104 7.67 7.26 -3.28
C GLY A 104 8.57 7.59 -2.09
N THR A 105 8.00 7.84 -0.91
CA THR A 105 8.75 8.07 0.33
C THR A 105 8.54 6.94 1.34
N LEU A 106 9.63 6.43 1.90
CA LEU A 106 9.60 5.47 3.00
C LEU A 106 8.96 6.08 4.26
N CYS A 107 8.15 5.31 4.99
CA CYS A 107 7.66 5.75 6.30
C CYS A 107 8.74 5.78 7.37
N VAL A 108 9.65 4.80 7.34
CA VAL A 108 10.71 4.55 8.33
C VAL A 108 11.99 4.22 7.55
N PRO A 109 13.19 4.60 8.02
CA PRO A 109 14.43 4.26 7.34
C PRO A 109 14.56 2.74 7.14
N ASP A 110 15.16 2.35 6.03
CA ASP A 110 15.59 0.98 5.82
C ASP A 110 16.99 0.75 6.42
N ARG A 111 17.58 -0.42 6.14
CA ARG A 111 18.92 -0.78 6.63
C ARG A 111 20.04 0.11 6.06
N ASP A 112 19.81 0.67 4.88
CA ASP A 112 20.77 1.50 4.17
C ASP A 112 20.66 2.98 4.58
N GLY A 113 19.72 3.29 5.49
CA GLY A 113 19.53 4.64 6.03
C GLY A 113 18.89 5.60 5.04
N ASN A 114 18.10 5.07 4.08
CA ASN A 114 17.44 5.91 3.08
C ASN A 114 16.51 6.96 3.74
N PRO A 115 16.31 8.12 3.09
CA PRO A 115 15.43 9.18 3.60
C PRO A 115 14.03 8.64 3.92
N SER A 116 13.38 9.17 4.96
CA SER A 116 12.06 8.69 5.37
C SER A 116 11.21 9.80 5.98
N LEU A 117 9.89 9.59 5.97
CA LEU A 117 8.93 10.49 6.58
C LEU A 117 9.17 10.64 8.09
N SER A 118 9.45 9.54 8.81
CA SER A 118 9.69 9.62 10.26
C SER A 118 10.89 10.49 10.61
N ALA A 119 11.96 10.44 9.81
CA ALA A 119 13.13 11.30 9.99
C ALA A 119 12.79 12.77 9.77
N ALA A 120 12.11 13.11 8.66
CA ALA A 120 11.70 14.48 8.36
C ALA A 120 10.75 15.06 9.41
N VAL A 121 9.78 14.27 9.89
CA VAL A 121 8.86 14.69 10.97
C VAL A 121 9.61 14.89 12.28
N PHE A 122 10.55 14.00 12.62
CA PHE A 122 11.36 14.15 13.82
C PHE A 122 12.25 15.39 13.77
N GLU A 123 12.87 15.69 12.64
CA GLU A 123 13.66 16.91 12.44
C GLU A 123 12.80 18.17 12.61
N ALA A 124 11.58 18.17 12.07
CA ALA A 124 10.70 19.33 12.08
C ALA A 124 10.04 19.61 13.45
N PHE A 125 9.73 18.56 14.23
CA PHE A 125 8.87 18.66 15.42
C PHE A 125 9.44 18.03 16.70
N GLY A 126 10.46 17.18 16.59
CA GLY A 126 11.02 16.40 17.69
C GLY A 126 10.05 15.37 18.29
N CYS A 127 10.55 14.62 19.28
CA CYS A 127 9.72 13.78 20.14
C CYS A 127 10.36 13.61 21.52
N GLU A 128 9.56 13.28 22.52
CA GLU A 128 9.99 13.11 23.92
C GLU A 128 11.08 12.04 24.08
N SER A 129 11.07 11.01 23.23
CA SER A 129 12.01 9.90 23.33
C SER A 129 13.38 10.19 22.70
N GLY A 130 13.51 11.30 21.96
CA GLY A 130 14.70 11.64 21.19
C GLY A 130 15.04 10.65 20.06
N ASN A 131 14.13 9.74 19.71
CA ASN A 131 14.34 8.74 18.67
C ASN A 131 13.15 8.74 17.67
N PRO A 132 13.40 8.95 16.37
CA PRO A 132 12.35 8.98 15.34
C PRO A 132 11.57 7.66 15.25
N ASP A 133 12.21 6.51 15.47
CA ASP A 133 11.56 5.19 15.34
C ASP A 133 10.49 4.98 16.42
N LYS A 134 10.65 5.64 17.57
CA LYS A 134 9.71 5.56 18.70
C LYS A 134 8.49 6.47 18.52
N MET A 135 8.41 7.23 17.42
CA MET A 135 7.22 8.00 17.08
C MET A 135 6.19 7.17 16.30
N VAL A 136 6.60 6.05 15.71
CA VAL A 136 5.83 5.36 14.67
C VAL A 136 4.94 4.28 15.28
N ALA A 137 3.62 4.45 15.15
CA ALA A 137 2.65 3.44 15.58
C ALA A 137 2.17 2.53 14.44
N HIS A 138 2.23 3.01 13.21
CA HIS A 138 1.90 2.26 11.99
C HIS A 138 2.69 2.83 10.81
N ARG A 139 2.73 2.08 9.70
CA ARG A 139 3.42 2.50 8.48
C ARG A 139 2.60 2.20 7.23
N LEU A 140 2.90 2.91 6.16
CA LEU A 140 2.47 2.66 4.80
C LEU A 140 3.66 2.16 3.97
N GLY A 141 3.39 1.52 2.83
CA GLY A 141 4.44 1.18 1.86
C GLY A 141 5.06 2.44 1.24
N MET A 142 6.24 2.29 0.62
CA MET A 142 6.92 3.41 -0.05
C MET A 142 6.01 4.09 -1.09
N ASP A 143 5.43 3.29 -1.97
CA ASP A 143 4.55 3.76 -3.05
C ASP A 143 3.11 4.09 -2.60
N THR A 144 2.75 3.77 -1.35
CA THR A 144 1.41 4.08 -0.82
C THR A 144 1.39 5.48 -0.26
N SER A 145 0.54 6.36 -0.79
CA SER A 145 0.28 7.68 -0.21
C SER A 145 -0.77 7.61 0.91
N GLY A 146 -0.89 8.69 1.69
CA GLY A 146 -1.98 8.87 2.65
C GLY A 146 -1.52 9.05 4.10
N LEU A 147 -2.48 8.95 5.02
CA LEU A 147 -2.31 9.42 6.39
C LEU A 147 -1.39 8.51 7.22
N VAL A 148 -0.41 9.12 7.89
CA VAL A 148 0.46 8.49 8.89
C VAL A 148 0.42 9.28 10.18
N VAL A 149 0.20 8.58 11.30
CA VAL A 149 0.16 9.16 12.65
C VAL A 149 1.49 8.93 13.37
N PHE A 150 2.10 10.02 13.82
CA PHE A 150 3.31 10.03 14.64
C PHE A 150 3.00 10.49 16.06
N ALA A 151 3.53 9.78 17.05
CA ALA A 151 3.45 10.15 18.45
C ALA A 151 4.60 11.10 18.83
N ARG A 152 4.27 12.20 19.51
CA ARG A 152 5.24 13.13 20.11
C ARG A 152 5.63 12.73 21.52
N THR A 153 4.72 12.09 22.26
CA THR A 153 4.93 11.68 23.66
C THR A 153 5.02 10.16 23.82
N ASN A 154 5.75 9.71 24.85
CA ASN A 154 5.88 8.29 25.20
C ASN A 154 4.52 7.66 25.54
N ARG A 155 3.62 8.45 26.14
CA ARG A 155 2.25 8.03 26.43
C ARG A 155 1.44 7.83 25.15
N ALA A 156 1.57 8.73 24.18
CA ALA A 156 0.86 8.65 22.91
C ALA A 156 1.27 7.42 22.09
N VAL A 157 2.57 7.12 21.98
CA VAL A 157 3.03 5.93 21.24
C VAL A 157 2.51 4.64 21.87
N SER A 158 2.55 4.52 23.20
CA SER A 158 2.06 3.34 23.91
C SER A 158 0.55 3.15 23.70
N LYS A 159 -0.23 4.25 23.77
CA LYS A 159 -1.66 4.22 23.52
C LYS A 159 -1.98 3.86 22.06
N LEU A 160 -1.34 4.52 21.09
CA LEU A 160 -1.55 4.22 19.67
C LEU A 160 -1.20 2.77 19.36
N ASN A 161 -0.05 2.27 19.81
CA ASN A 161 0.35 0.87 19.62
C ASN A 161 -0.69 -0.10 20.18
N SER A 162 -1.25 0.19 21.36
CA SER A 162 -2.33 -0.61 21.95
C SER A 162 -3.60 -0.59 21.09
N GLU A 163 -4.03 0.59 20.62
CA GLU A 163 -5.23 0.73 19.80
C GLU A 163 -5.08 0.06 18.42
N PHE A 164 -3.90 0.15 17.80
CA PHE A 164 -3.58 -0.60 16.57
C PHE A 164 -3.59 -2.11 16.81
N ARG A 165 -2.96 -2.60 17.88
CA ARG A 165 -2.97 -4.04 18.25
C ARG A 165 -4.38 -4.57 18.46
N ARG A 166 -5.24 -3.77 19.10
CA ARG A 166 -6.62 -4.10 19.41
C ARG A 166 -7.58 -3.88 18.23
N ARG A 167 -7.08 -3.46 17.06
CA ARG A 167 -7.87 -3.15 15.86
C ARG A 167 -9.01 -2.16 16.11
N LYS A 168 -8.76 -1.17 16.98
CA LYS A 168 -9.73 -0.09 17.29
C LYS A 168 -9.60 1.13 16.39
N VAL A 169 -8.54 1.18 15.59
CA VAL A 169 -8.30 2.25 14.62
C VAL A 169 -8.89 1.82 13.28
N ASP A 170 -9.92 2.55 12.84
CA ASP A 170 -10.47 2.40 11.51
C ASP A 170 -9.56 3.05 10.47
N ARG A 171 -9.30 2.32 9.38
CA ARG A 171 -8.49 2.78 8.26
C ARG A 171 -9.25 2.51 6.98
N LYS A 172 -9.34 3.53 6.14
CA LYS A 172 -9.96 3.48 4.82
C LYS A 172 -8.92 3.85 3.76
N TYR A 173 -8.92 3.13 2.65
CA TYR A 173 -8.02 3.33 1.53
C TYR A 173 -8.85 3.45 0.26
N GLU A 174 -8.52 4.43 -0.58
CA GLU A 174 -9.08 4.52 -1.94
C GLU A 174 -8.08 3.93 -2.92
N VAL A 175 -8.59 3.10 -3.82
CA VAL A 175 -7.77 2.23 -4.64
C VAL A 175 -8.31 2.13 -6.06
N VAL A 176 -7.45 2.22 -7.09
CA VAL A 176 -7.79 1.87 -8.48
C VAL A 176 -7.23 0.48 -8.77
N VAL A 177 -8.09 -0.43 -9.24
CA VAL A 177 -7.71 -1.80 -9.60
C VAL A 177 -7.82 -2.03 -11.10
N CYS A 178 -6.95 -2.90 -11.61
CA CYS A 178 -6.99 -3.34 -13.00
C CYS A 178 -7.81 -4.64 -13.12
N GLY A 179 -8.78 -4.64 -14.03
CA GLY A 179 -9.64 -5.80 -14.32
C GLY A 179 -11.03 -5.68 -13.70
N ASP A 180 -11.88 -6.65 -14.01
CA ASP A 180 -13.27 -6.64 -13.57
C ASP A 180 -13.41 -7.16 -12.14
N VAL A 181 -13.96 -6.31 -11.27
CA VAL A 181 -14.48 -6.73 -9.96
C VAL A 181 -15.91 -7.22 -10.14
N GLU A 182 -16.17 -8.48 -9.80
CA GLU A 182 -17.47 -9.14 -9.99
C GLU A 182 -18.58 -8.55 -9.10
N SER A 183 -18.24 -8.09 -7.90
CA SER A 183 -19.20 -7.61 -6.90
C SER A 183 -18.95 -6.14 -6.53
N GLU A 184 -20.03 -5.39 -6.29
CA GLU A 184 -19.96 -3.97 -5.87
C GLU A 184 -19.46 -3.80 -4.43
N SER A 185 -19.50 -4.85 -3.62
CA SER A 185 -18.88 -4.88 -2.29
C SER A 185 -18.57 -6.31 -1.87
N GLY A 186 -17.71 -6.48 -0.89
CA GLY A 186 -17.38 -7.80 -0.37
C GLY A 186 -16.37 -7.81 0.76
N LEU A 187 -16.01 -9.02 1.18
CA LEU A 187 -14.98 -9.29 2.19
C LEU A 187 -13.89 -10.15 1.57
N MET A 188 -12.67 -9.62 1.54
CA MET A 188 -11.46 -10.37 1.25
C MET A 188 -10.92 -10.95 2.56
N ASP A 189 -11.07 -12.26 2.75
CA ASP A 189 -10.51 -12.99 3.89
C ASP A 189 -9.38 -13.91 3.42
N TYR A 190 -8.16 -13.40 3.52
CA TYR A 190 -6.96 -14.12 3.13
C TYR A 190 -6.02 -14.29 4.31
N THR A 191 -5.37 -15.45 4.36
CA THR A 191 -4.25 -15.65 5.25
C THR A 191 -2.97 -15.37 4.47
N ILE A 192 -2.11 -14.48 4.97
CA ILE A 192 -0.91 -14.02 4.28
C ILE A 192 0.36 -14.43 5.03
N GLN A 193 1.43 -14.69 4.29
CA GLN A 193 2.75 -15.02 4.82
C GLN A 193 3.84 -14.35 3.99
N ARG A 194 5.08 -14.36 4.49
CA ARG A 194 6.23 -13.87 3.71
C ARG A 194 6.50 -14.79 2.54
N ASP A 195 6.87 -14.21 1.41
CA ASP A 195 7.41 -14.96 0.30
C ASP A 195 8.90 -15.27 0.56
N ALA A 196 9.27 -16.55 0.59
CA ALA A 196 10.65 -16.97 0.81
C ALA A 196 11.48 -16.96 -0.48
N GLU A 197 10.85 -17.05 -1.65
CA GLU A 197 11.53 -17.00 -2.95
C GLU A 197 11.79 -15.55 -3.36
N ALA A 198 10.88 -14.65 -2.99
CA ALA A 198 10.95 -13.25 -3.35
C ALA A 198 10.84 -12.35 -2.11
N LEU A 199 11.97 -12.07 -1.47
CA LEU A 199 12.04 -11.04 -0.44
C LEU A 199 12.06 -9.65 -1.07
N PRO A 200 11.41 -8.63 -0.46
CA PRO A 200 10.73 -8.61 0.85
C PRO A 200 9.21 -8.86 0.80
N TYR A 201 8.71 -9.54 -0.24
CA TYR A 201 7.29 -9.58 -0.57
C TYR A 201 6.45 -10.52 0.32
N MET A 202 5.13 -10.37 0.22
CA MET A 202 4.14 -11.21 0.90
C MET A 202 3.33 -11.99 -0.13
N ARG A 203 2.83 -13.16 0.25
CA ARG A 203 1.97 -14.01 -0.56
C ARG A 203 0.79 -14.55 0.24
N VAL A 204 -0.25 -15.01 -0.44
CA VAL A 204 -1.31 -15.80 0.19
C VAL A 204 -0.69 -17.12 0.66
N SER A 205 -1.00 -17.47 1.90
CA SER A 205 -0.57 -18.71 2.55
C SER A 205 -1.38 -19.87 2.00
N SER A 206 -0.70 -20.83 1.37
CA SER A 206 -1.27 -22.13 0.99
C SER A 206 -0.56 -23.26 1.73
N LEU A 207 -1.23 -24.41 1.85
CA LEU A 207 -0.65 -25.58 2.51
C LEU A 207 0.60 -26.06 1.77
N GLU A 208 0.56 -26.08 0.44
CA GLU A 208 1.68 -26.48 -0.41
C GLU A 208 2.89 -25.57 -0.18
N ALA A 209 2.66 -24.25 -0.09
CA ALA A 209 3.72 -23.29 0.17
C ALA A 209 4.36 -23.49 1.56
N GLN A 210 3.57 -23.86 2.57
CA GLN A 210 4.11 -24.14 3.91
C GLN A 210 4.92 -25.44 3.94
N ILE A 211 4.44 -26.50 3.28
CA ILE A 211 5.17 -27.77 3.17
C ILE A 211 6.52 -27.54 2.47
N ALA A 212 6.52 -26.84 1.34
CA ALA A 212 7.74 -26.53 0.60
C ALA A 212 8.77 -25.76 1.46
N LEU A 213 8.32 -24.82 2.31
CA LEU A 213 9.20 -24.10 3.23
C LEU A 213 9.87 -25.02 4.24
N VAL A 214 9.11 -25.95 4.83
CA VAL A 214 9.65 -26.92 5.81
C VAL A 214 10.63 -27.87 5.13
N GLU A 215 10.30 -28.36 3.93
CA GLU A 215 11.14 -29.29 3.16
C GLU A 215 12.42 -28.63 2.61
N SER A 216 12.43 -27.32 2.42
CA SER A 216 13.59 -26.59 1.87
C SER A 216 14.82 -26.57 2.78
N GLY A 217 14.72 -27.06 4.02
CA GLY A 217 15.86 -27.17 4.94
C GLY A 217 16.45 -25.82 5.35
N LEU A 218 15.59 -24.82 5.59
CA LEU A 218 15.99 -23.48 6.02
C LEU A 218 16.90 -23.51 7.25
N SER A 219 17.86 -22.58 7.31
CA SER A 219 18.61 -22.35 8.55
C SER A 219 17.68 -21.93 9.69
N GLU A 220 18.07 -22.19 10.93
CA GLU A 220 17.30 -21.82 12.14
C GLU A 220 16.87 -20.35 12.16
N GLU A 221 17.76 -19.43 11.74
CA GLU A 221 17.44 -18.00 11.66
C GLU A 221 16.34 -17.70 10.64
N LEU A 222 16.36 -18.38 9.49
CA LEU A 222 15.36 -18.21 8.44
C LEU A 222 14.06 -18.93 8.80
N TYR A 223 14.13 -20.06 9.49
CA TYR A 223 12.97 -20.79 10.01
C TYR A 223 12.16 -19.91 10.97
N ALA A 224 12.81 -19.29 11.96
CA ALA A 224 12.17 -18.35 12.88
C ALA A 224 11.57 -17.12 12.18
N LYS A 225 12.07 -16.78 10.99
CA LYS A 225 11.62 -15.63 10.20
C LYS A 225 10.46 -15.96 9.25
N TYR A 226 10.43 -17.16 8.67
CA TYR A 226 9.51 -17.56 7.60
C TYR A 226 8.44 -18.56 8.03
N CYS A 227 8.74 -19.45 8.97
CA CYS A 227 7.77 -20.39 9.54
C CYS A 227 6.96 -19.76 10.69
N LYS A 228 6.92 -18.43 10.78
CA LYS A 228 5.97 -17.75 11.67
C LYS A 228 4.55 -18.05 11.22
N GLU A 229 3.65 -18.16 12.20
CA GLU A 229 2.23 -18.36 11.92
C GLU A 229 1.72 -17.34 10.89
N PRO A 230 1.10 -17.83 9.81
CA PRO A 230 0.50 -16.96 8.81
C PRO A 230 -0.54 -16.00 9.42
N LEU A 231 -0.58 -14.77 8.90
CA LEU A 231 -1.40 -13.70 9.44
C LEU A 231 -2.77 -13.67 8.75
N LYS A 232 -3.84 -13.67 9.54
CA LYS A 232 -5.18 -13.41 9.01
C LYS A 232 -5.33 -11.94 8.60
N SER A 233 -5.74 -11.73 7.35
CA SER A 233 -6.02 -10.43 6.74
C SER A 233 -7.47 -10.42 6.27
N MET A 234 -8.30 -9.68 7.01
CA MET A 234 -9.71 -9.47 6.67
C MET A 234 -9.90 -8.03 6.24
N THR A 235 -10.38 -7.85 5.01
CA THR A 235 -10.44 -6.55 4.35
C THR A 235 -11.78 -6.41 3.64
N GLU A 236 -12.59 -5.46 4.10
CA GLU A 236 -13.88 -5.14 3.49
C GLU A 236 -13.65 -4.17 2.32
N TYR A 237 -14.39 -4.33 1.23
CA TYR A 237 -14.30 -3.42 0.08
C TYR A 237 -15.67 -3.03 -0.48
N GLU A 238 -15.71 -1.90 -1.15
CA GLU A 238 -16.85 -1.32 -1.86
C GLU A 238 -16.33 -0.66 -3.15
N VAL A 239 -17.00 -0.86 -4.28
CA VAL A 239 -16.67 -0.24 -5.58
C VAL A 239 -17.38 1.11 -5.65
N LEU A 240 -16.64 2.16 -6.02
CA LEU A 240 -17.15 3.54 -6.13
C LEU A 240 -17.68 3.87 -7.53
#